data_AF-F4S1B3-F1
#
_entry.id   AF-F4S1B3-F1
#
_cell.length_a   1.000
_cell.length_b   1.000
_cell.length_c   1.000
_cell.angle_alpha   90.00
_cell.angle_beta   90.00
_cell.angle_gamma   90.00
#
_symmetry.space_group_name_H-M   'P 1'
#
loop_
_entity.id
_entity.type
_entity.pdbx_description
1 polymer ?
#
loop_
_entity_poly.entity_id
_entity_poly.type
_entity_poly.pdbx_seq_one_letter_code
_entity_poly.pdbx_strand_id
1 'polypeptide(L)'
;MSLSAQSHVPPSPSSANNALVKSSFATYVLSLLAYLLYLLWSILPTEFIENHLHIHWYPSQEWATLIPAWLTVTSWIIFLTYLGRNIMVTPPVDGPEGLRSLTDDSAIVLDHFKIPSVPLHLPHDQNYDPPVPILREVPCQVVNEFYFRKLAH
;
A
#
# COMPACT_ATOMS: atom_id res chain seq x y z
N MET A 1 10.66 35.99 -37.78
CA MET A 1 10.52 36.25 -36.33
C MET A 1 9.83 35.02 -35.74
N SER A 2 10.60 33.94 -35.52
CA SER A 2 10.08 32.63 -35.12
C SER A 2 9.95 32.58 -33.60
N LEU A 3 8.71 32.59 -33.10
CA LEU A 3 8.40 32.24 -31.72
C LEU A 3 8.83 30.79 -31.46
N SER A 4 9.88 30.61 -30.65
CA SER A 4 10.25 29.31 -30.10
C SER A 4 9.18 28.89 -29.11
N ALA A 5 8.34 27.95 -29.54
CA ALA A 5 7.42 27.24 -28.65
C ALA A 5 8.25 26.52 -27.58
N GLN A 6 8.20 27.01 -26.33
CA GLN A 6 8.65 26.26 -25.17
C GLN A 6 7.72 25.05 -25.02
N SER A 7 8.21 23.89 -25.46
CA SER A 7 7.62 22.60 -25.13
C SER A 7 7.85 22.35 -23.64
N HIS A 8 6.83 22.58 -22.84
CA HIS A 8 6.80 22.19 -21.44
C HIS A 8 6.71 20.66 -21.36
N VAL A 9 7.84 19.98 -21.56
CA VAL A 9 7.96 18.53 -21.41
C VAL A 9 7.74 18.20 -19.94
N PRO A 10 6.74 17.38 -19.56
CA PRO A 10 6.56 16.97 -18.18
C PRO A 10 7.79 16.17 -17.73
N PRO A 11 8.30 16.40 -16.50
CA PRO A 11 9.48 15.71 -16.01
C PRO A 11 9.25 14.20 -16.02
N SER A 12 10.25 13.44 -16.47
CA SER A 12 10.17 11.98 -16.49
C SER A 12 9.91 11.44 -15.08
N PRO A 13 9.11 10.36 -14.92
CA PRO A 13 8.76 9.82 -13.60
C PRO A 13 10.00 9.39 -12.79
N SER A 14 11.10 9.04 -13.47
CA SER A 14 12.36 8.70 -12.83
C SER A 14 13.02 9.90 -12.14
N SER A 15 12.93 11.11 -12.71
CA SER A 15 13.55 12.30 -12.10
C SER A 15 12.84 12.73 -10.82
N ALA A 16 11.51 12.64 -10.78
CA ALA A 16 10.71 12.95 -9.60
C ALA A 16 10.94 11.93 -8.47
N ASN A 17 10.97 10.63 -8.80
CA ASN A 17 11.24 9.58 -7.83
C ASN A 17 12.65 9.70 -7.23
N ASN A 18 13.66 10.01 -8.06
CA ASN A 18 15.02 10.21 -7.59
C ASN A 18 15.17 11.43 -6.68
N ALA A 19 14.40 12.50 -6.90
CA ALA A 19 14.40 13.68 -6.04
C ALA A 19 13.74 13.40 -4.68
N LEU A 20 12.60 12.70 -4.68
CA LEU A 20 11.87 12.31 -3.47
C LEU A 20 12.71 11.38 -2.57
N VAL A 21 13.39 10.39 -3.17
CA VAL A 21 14.24 9.46 -2.42
C VAL A 21 15.46 10.18 -1.85
N LYS A 22 16.07 11.13 -2.59
CA LYS A 22 17.22 11.92 -2.12
C LYS A 22 16.89 12.81 -0.91
N SER A 23 15.70 13.39 -0.86
CA SER A 23 15.30 14.26 0.25
C SER A 23 14.73 13.50 1.45
N SER A 24 14.33 12.24 1.28
CA SER A 24 13.72 11.43 2.34
C SER A 24 14.56 11.34 3.63
N PHE A 25 15.89 11.21 3.51
CA PHE A 25 16.80 11.20 4.66
C PHE A 25 16.78 12.54 5.41
N ALA A 26 16.87 13.66 4.70
CA ALA A 26 16.83 14.99 5.30
C ALA A 26 15.46 15.26 5.96
N THR A 27 14.37 14.88 5.30
CA THR A 27 13.01 14.98 5.85
C THR A 27 12.86 14.13 7.10
N TYR A 28 13.38 12.90 7.13
CA TYR A 28 13.36 12.04 8.32
C TYR A 28 14.10 12.66 9.50
N VAL A 29 15.32 13.15 9.28
CA VAL A 29 16.11 13.82 10.34
C VAL A 29 15.41 15.08 10.82
N LEU A 30 14.84 15.88 9.92
CA LEU A 30 14.08 17.08 10.27
C LEU A 30 12.82 16.74 11.07
N SER A 31 12.07 15.70 10.68
CA SER A 31 10.90 15.22 11.41
C SER A 31 11.28 14.71 12.81
N LEU A 32 12.38 13.98 12.94
CA LEU A 32 12.87 13.51 14.23
C LEU A 32 13.26 14.68 15.14
N LEU A 33 14.00 15.66 14.62
CA LEU A 33 14.39 16.85 15.37
C LEU A 33 13.18 17.66 15.81
N ALA A 34 12.21 17.88 14.91
CA ALA A 34 10.97 18.56 15.23
C ALA A 34 10.16 17.81 16.30
N TYR A 35 10.12 16.48 16.22
CA TYR A 35 9.44 15.64 17.21
C TYR A 35 10.12 15.71 18.58
N LEU A 36 11.44 15.67 18.65
CA LEU A 36 12.18 15.82 19.91
C LEU A 36 11.97 17.22 20.52
N LEU A 37 12.00 18.27 19.71
CA LEU A 37 11.69 19.63 20.16
C LEU A 37 10.26 19.74 20.69
N TYR A 38 9.30 19.09 20.03
CA TYR A 38 7.92 19.03 20.46
C TYR A 38 7.77 18.31 21.81
N LEU A 39 8.39 17.14 21.98
CA LEU A 39 8.37 16.43 23.26
C LEU A 39 9.05 17.22 24.37
N LEU A 40 10.20 17.85 24.07
CA LEU A 40 10.91 18.67 25.04
C LEU A 40 10.04 19.84 25.50
N TRP A 41 9.37 20.53 24.58
CA TRP A 41 8.42 21.60 24.88
C TRP A 41 7.21 21.08 25.68
N SER A 42 6.71 19.89 25.37
CA SER A 42 5.57 19.27 26.06
C SER A 42 5.86 18.89 27.51
N ILE A 43 7.10 18.54 27.84
CA ILE A 43 7.49 18.04 29.17
C ILE A 43 8.05 19.16 30.05
N LEU A 44 8.57 20.24 29.44
CA LEU A 44 9.12 21.37 30.18
C LEU A 44 8.02 22.06 30.99
N PRO A 45 8.19 22.29 32.31
CA PRO A 45 7.20 23.02 33.10
C PRO A 45 7.13 24.49 32.66
N THR A 46 5.92 25.06 32.69
CA THR A 46 5.62 26.46 32.33
C THR A 46 6.55 27.47 33.01
N GLU A 47 6.86 27.24 34.29
CA GLU A 47 7.74 28.10 35.09
C GLU A 47 9.14 28.22 34.49
N PHE A 48 9.65 27.16 33.86
CA PHE A 48 10.96 27.17 33.22
C PHE A 48 10.95 27.99 31.93
N ILE A 49 9.87 27.89 31.15
CA ILE A 49 9.69 28.64 29.89
C ILE A 49 9.57 30.13 30.18
N GLU A 50 8.78 30.50 31.19
CA GLU A 50 8.55 31.90 31.54
C GLU A 50 9.80 32.55 32.17
N ASN A 51 10.48 31.86 33.09
CA ASN A 51 11.62 32.42 33.83
C ASN A 51 12.93 32.46 33.04
N HIS A 52 13.19 31.49 32.16
CA HIS A 52 14.47 31.42 31.44
C HIS A 52 14.38 31.91 30.00
N LEU A 53 13.21 31.76 29.37
CA LEU A 53 13.01 32.09 27.97
C LEU A 53 12.33 33.46 27.79
N HIS A 54 11.76 34.04 28.87
CA HIS A 54 11.00 35.30 28.86
C HIS A 54 9.89 35.34 27.78
N ILE A 55 9.29 34.20 27.48
CA ILE A 55 8.20 34.09 26.50
C ILE A 55 6.86 34.07 27.23
N HIS A 56 6.16 35.21 27.21
CA HIS A 56 4.86 35.36 27.89
C HIS A 56 3.65 34.88 27.07
N TRP A 57 3.83 34.57 25.79
CA TRP A 57 2.77 34.08 24.92
C TRP A 57 3.19 32.77 24.26
N TYR A 58 2.67 31.66 24.77
CA TYR A 58 2.79 30.35 24.14
C TYR A 58 1.44 29.60 24.31
N PRO A 59 1.06 28.71 23.37
CA PRO A 59 -0.20 27.96 23.48
C PRO A 59 -0.17 27.02 24.68
N SER A 60 -1.32 26.78 25.33
CA SER A 60 -1.39 25.92 26.52
C SER A 60 -0.77 24.53 26.28
N GLN A 61 -0.10 23.97 27.28
CA GLN A 61 0.59 22.67 27.14
C GLN A 61 -0.38 21.51 26.88
N GLU A 62 -1.66 21.68 27.19
CA GLU A 62 -2.73 20.73 26.89
C GLU A 62 -2.80 20.35 25.41
N TRP A 63 -2.41 21.26 24.51
CA TRP A 63 -2.32 20.97 23.08
C TRP A 63 -1.34 19.84 22.76
N ALA A 64 -0.34 19.61 23.61
CA ALA A 64 0.60 18.52 23.44
C ALA A 64 -0.04 17.13 23.57
N THR A 65 -1.10 17.00 24.38
CA THR A 65 -1.85 15.75 24.51
C THR A 65 -3.02 15.69 23.53
N LEU A 66 -3.64 16.83 23.24
CA LEU A 66 -4.80 16.89 22.34
C LEU A 66 -4.45 16.48 20.91
N ILE A 67 -3.32 16.93 20.37
CA ILE A 67 -2.90 16.59 18.99
C ILE A 67 -2.76 15.08 18.77
N PRO A 68 -1.97 14.32 19.57
CA PRO A 68 -1.84 12.88 19.39
C PRO A 68 -3.15 12.13 19.69
N ALA A 69 -3.96 12.60 20.65
CA ALA A 69 -5.27 12.01 20.93
C ALA A 69 -6.21 12.15 19.72
N TRP A 70 -6.33 13.36 19.15
CA TRP A 70 -7.15 13.60 17.97
C TRP A 70 -6.63 12.83 16.75
N LEU A 71 -5.32 12.78 16.53
CA LEU A 71 -4.74 11.96 15.45
C LEU A 71 -5.15 10.49 15.56
N THR A 72 -5.08 9.92 16.76
CA THR A 72 -5.48 8.52 17.00
C THR A 72 -6.96 8.29 16.69
N VAL A 73 -7.83 9.19 17.16
CA VAL A 73 -9.28 9.12 16.89
C VAL A 73 -9.57 9.28 15.40
N THR A 74 -8.94 10.26 14.73
CA THR A 74 -9.07 10.47 13.29
C THR A 74 -8.59 9.25 12.50
N SER A 75 -7.47 8.63 12.86
CA SER A 75 -6.99 7.40 12.23
C SER A 75 -8.01 6.26 12.34
N TRP A 76 -8.64 6.09 13.50
CA TRP A 76 -9.71 5.10 13.68
C TRP A 76 -10.94 5.42 12.83
N ILE A 77 -11.37 6.67 12.78
CA ILE A 77 -12.51 7.09 11.95
C ILE A 77 -12.23 6.82 10.47
N ILE A 78 -11.02 7.15 9.99
CA ILE A 78 -10.59 6.85 8.62
C ILE A 78 -10.66 5.34 8.39
N PHE A 79 -10.04 4.54 9.26
CA PHE A 79 -10.03 3.08 9.12
C PHE A 79 -11.44 2.49 9.06
N LEU A 80 -12.32 2.88 9.98
CA LEU A 80 -13.70 2.40 10.02
C LEU A 80 -14.51 2.86 8.79
N THR A 81 -14.26 4.07 8.31
CA THR A 81 -14.90 4.59 7.10
C THR A 81 -14.45 3.83 5.86
N TYR A 82 -13.15 3.53 5.74
CA TYR A 82 -12.62 2.70 4.66
C TYR A 82 -13.13 1.27 4.73
N LEU A 83 -13.18 0.68 5.93
CA LEU A 83 -13.76 -0.65 6.15
C LEU A 83 -15.23 -0.68 5.72
N GLY A 84 -16.04 0.27 6.19
CA GLY A 84 -17.45 0.39 5.80
C GLY A 84 -17.62 0.58 4.29
N ARG A 85 -16.77 1.41 3.67
CA ARG A 85 -16.77 1.60 2.21
C ARG A 85 -16.40 0.31 1.46
N ASN A 86 -15.41 -0.44 1.93
CA ASN A 86 -15.05 -1.72 1.32
C ASN A 86 -16.22 -2.71 1.42
N ILE A 87 -16.91 -2.79 2.55
CA ILE A 87 -18.09 -3.66 2.72
C ILE A 87 -19.23 -3.23 1.79
N MET A 88 -19.48 -1.93 1.63
CA MET A 88 -20.52 -1.42 0.72
C MET A 88 -20.26 -1.69 -0.76
N VAL A 89 -18.98 -1.69 -1.18
CA VAL A 89 -18.59 -1.95 -2.57
C VAL A 89 -18.44 -3.44 -2.86
N THR A 90 -18.20 -4.26 -1.83
CA THR A 90 -18.03 -5.72 -1.99
C THR A 90 -19.38 -6.38 -2.29
N PRO A 91 -19.50 -7.16 -3.39
CA PRO A 91 -20.70 -7.93 -3.69
C PRO A 91 -21.06 -8.91 -2.54
N PRO A 92 -22.35 -9.19 -2.31
CA PRO A 92 -22.77 -10.15 -1.29
C PRO A 92 -22.19 -11.53 -1.62
N VAL A 93 -21.60 -12.23 -0.64
CA VAL A 93 -20.98 -13.56 -0.82
C VAL A 93 -21.99 -14.67 -1.10
N ASP A 94 -23.27 -14.42 -0.83
CA ASP A 94 -24.35 -15.38 -1.00
C ASP A 94 -25.13 -15.11 -2.31
N GLY A 95 -25.51 -16.20 -3.00
CA GLY A 95 -26.36 -16.15 -4.20
C GLY A 95 -25.59 -16.23 -5.53
N PRO A 96 -26.29 -16.02 -6.66
CA PRO A 96 -25.73 -16.22 -8.00
C PRO A 96 -24.54 -15.30 -8.31
N GLU A 97 -24.50 -14.13 -7.66
CA GLU A 97 -23.48 -13.10 -7.84
C GLU A 97 -22.35 -13.19 -6.80
N GLY A 98 -22.43 -14.13 -5.85
CA GLY A 98 -21.52 -14.19 -4.71
C GLY A 98 -20.08 -14.60 -5.04
N LEU A 99 -19.90 -15.30 -6.15
CA LEU A 99 -18.58 -15.58 -6.69
C LEU A 99 -17.89 -14.34 -7.24
N ARG A 100 -18.58 -13.22 -7.53
CA ARG A 100 -17.95 -12.01 -8.10
C ARG A 100 -16.99 -11.29 -7.17
N SER A 101 -17.07 -11.56 -5.86
CA SER A 101 -16.05 -11.12 -4.90
C SER A 101 -14.73 -11.89 -5.02
N LEU A 102 -14.77 -13.11 -5.59
CA LEU A 102 -13.65 -14.06 -5.65
C LEU A 102 -13.16 -14.33 -7.08
N THR A 103 -14.02 -14.08 -8.07
CA THR A 103 -13.82 -14.37 -9.49
C THR A 103 -13.70 -13.05 -10.24
N ASP A 104 -12.71 -12.95 -11.14
CA ASP A 104 -12.60 -11.88 -12.13
C ASP A 104 -13.18 -12.34 -13.49
N ASP A 105 -13.22 -11.44 -14.48
CA ASP A 105 -13.75 -11.76 -15.82
C ASP A 105 -12.95 -12.88 -16.53
N SER A 106 -11.75 -13.21 -16.06
CA SER A 106 -10.88 -14.25 -16.63
C SER A 106 -10.83 -15.53 -15.80
N ALA A 107 -11.59 -15.60 -14.70
CA ALA A 107 -11.54 -16.72 -13.79
C ALA A 107 -12.20 -17.97 -14.38
N ILE A 108 -11.47 -19.09 -14.39
CA ILE A 108 -11.98 -20.39 -14.82
C ILE A 108 -12.76 -21.01 -13.67
N VAL A 109 -14.09 -20.87 -13.69
CA VAL A 109 -14.97 -21.59 -12.76
C VAL A 109 -15.04 -23.05 -13.21
N LEU A 110 -14.35 -23.94 -12.49
CA LEU A 110 -14.43 -25.38 -12.72
C LEU A 110 -15.78 -25.90 -12.23
N ASP A 111 -16.63 -26.30 -13.16
CA ASP A 111 -17.94 -26.86 -12.86
C ASP A 111 -17.77 -28.26 -12.22
N HIS A 112 -18.02 -28.38 -10.92
CA HIS A 112 -17.77 -29.61 -10.13
C HIS A 112 -18.53 -30.84 -10.70
N PHE A 113 -19.61 -30.61 -11.45
CA PHE A 113 -20.43 -31.67 -12.07
C PHE A 113 -19.80 -32.32 -13.31
N LYS A 114 -18.68 -31.80 -13.83
CA LYS A 114 -18.02 -32.33 -15.03
C LYS A 114 -16.65 -32.95 -14.76
N ILE A 115 -16.22 -33.00 -13.50
CA ILE A 115 -15.00 -33.72 -13.12
C ILE A 115 -15.40 -35.20 -13.07
N PRO A 116 -14.98 -36.06 -14.03
CA PRO A 116 -15.12 -37.50 -13.83
C PRO A 116 -14.44 -37.81 -12.50
N SER A 117 -15.05 -38.64 -11.65
CA SER A 117 -14.50 -39.05 -10.36
C SER A 117 -13.16 -39.75 -10.57
N VAL A 118 -12.09 -38.96 -10.73
CA VAL A 118 -10.73 -39.44 -10.78
C VAL A 118 -10.45 -39.94 -9.37
N PRO A 119 -10.14 -41.23 -9.18
CA PRO A 119 -9.81 -41.76 -7.87
C PRO A 119 -8.70 -40.91 -7.25
N LEU A 120 -8.87 -40.51 -5.99
CA LEU A 120 -7.87 -39.74 -5.22
C LEU A 120 -6.53 -40.48 -5.04
N HIS A 121 -6.43 -41.70 -5.56
CA HIS A 121 -5.20 -42.45 -5.72
C HIS A 121 -4.95 -42.68 -7.22
N LEU A 122 -4.36 -41.69 -7.89
CA LEU A 122 -3.76 -41.90 -9.19
C LEU A 122 -2.53 -42.80 -8.99
N PRO A 123 -2.36 -43.90 -9.75
CA PRO A 123 -1.06 -44.53 -9.88
C PRO A 123 -0.10 -43.45 -10.36
N HIS A 124 1.04 -43.29 -9.70
CA HIS A 124 2.12 -42.42 -10.14
C HIS A 124 2.77 -43.01 -11.39
N ASP A 125 2.02 -43.04 -12.50
CA ASP A 125 2.57 -43.37 -13.80
C ASP A 125 3.15 -42.08 -14.38
N GLN A 126 4.47 -42.04 -14.52
CA GLN A 126 5.21 -40.85 -14.97
C GLN A 126 4.84 -40.41 -16.39
N ASN A 127 4.04 -41.21 -17.11
CA ASN A 127 3.62 -40.97 -18.48
C ASN A 127 2.16 -40.47 -18.62
N TYR A 128 1.44 -40.24 -17.52
CA TYR A 128 0.09 -39.68 -17.58
C TYR A 128 0.13 -38.15 -17.68
N ASP A 129 -0.18 -37.62 -18.86
CA ASP A 129 -0.45 -36.18 -19.07
C ASP A 129 -1.91 -35.89 -18.69
N PRO A 130 -2.18 -35.16 -17.59
CA PRO A 130 -3.54 -34.81 -17.22
C PRO A 130 -4.14 -33.83 -18.24
N PRO A 131 -5.45 -33.96 -18.58
CA PRO A 131 -6.14 -33.07 -19.52
C PRO A 131 -6.28 -31.63 -19.02
N VAL A 132 -6.02 -31.38 -17.74
CA VAL A 132 -5.90 -30.04 -17.16
C VAL A 132 -4.48 -29.92 -16.59
N PRO A 133 -3.68 -28.93 -17.03
CA PRO A 133 -2.36 -28.74 -16.47
C PRO A 133 -2.47 -28.47 -14.97
N ILE A 134 -1.65 -29.16 -14.19
CA ILE A 134 -1.56 -28.92 -12.75
C ILE A 134 -1.15 -27.46 -12.58
N LEU A 135 -2.02 -26.63 -11.96
CA LEU A 135 -1.72 -25.25 -11.60
C LEU A 135 -0.57 -25.25 -10.59
N ARG A 136 0.65 -25.36 -11.10
CA ARG A 136 1.85 -25.04 -10.35
C ARG A 136 2.07 -23.56 -10.55
N GLU A 137 2.18 -22.85 -9.44
CA GLU A 137 2.86 -21.56 -9.39
C GLU A 137 4.19 -21.75 -10.12
N VAL A 138 4.32 -21.17 -11.31
CA VAL A 138 5.57 -21.18 -12.04
C VAL A 138 6.53 -20.32 -11.19
N PRO A 139 7.67 -20.86 -10.73
CA PRO A 139 8.59 -20.07 -9.91
C PRO A 139 8.91 -18.76 -10.62
N CYS A 140 8.93 -17.65 -9.88
CA CYS A 140 9.18 -16.32 -10.45
C CYS A 140 10.45 -16.27 -11.30
N GLN A 141 11.43 -17.14 -10.99
CA GLN A 141 12.66 -17.34 -11.74
C GLN A 141 12.41 -17.79 -13.20
N VAL A 142 11.49 -18.73 -13.42
CA VAL A 142 11.15 -19.25 -14.76
C VAL A 142 10.38 -18.22 -15.59
N VAL A 143 9.51 -17.43 -14.95
CA VAL A 143 8.79 -16.32 -15.60
C VAL A 143 9.77 -15.23 -16.02
N ASN A 144 10.70 -14.85 -15.13
CA ASN A 144 11.73 -13.85 -15.44
C ASN A 144 12.61 -14.30 -16.61
N GLU A 145 12.99 -15.57 -16.66
CA GLU A 145 13.77 -16.09 -17.76
C GLU A 145 13.03 -15.91 -19.09
N PHE A 146 11.74 -16.28 -19.15
CA PHE A 146 10.94 -16.11 -20.37
C PHE A 146 10.79 -14.65 -20.80
N TYR A 147 10.54 -13.75 -19.86
CA TYR A 147 10.28 -12.34 -20.17
C TYR A 147 11.55 -11.60 -20.61
N PHE A 148 12.67 -11.81 -19.91
CA PHE A 148 13.92 -11.13 -20.21
C PHE A 148 14.69 -11.77 -21.37
N ARG A 149 14.53 -13.07 -21.60
CA ARG A 149 15.13 -13.75 -22.77
C ARG A 149 14.50 -13.30 -24.08
N LYS A 150 13.21 -12.93 -24.08
CA LYS A 150 12.52 -12.41 -25.27
C LYS A 150 12.92 -10.97 -25.63
N LEU A 151 13.57 -10.24 -24.72
CA LEU A 151 14.11 -8.89 -24.93
C LEU A 151 15.58 -8.89 -25.38
N ALA A 152 16.23 -10.05 -25.37
CA ALA A 152 17.62 -10.23 -25.81
C ALA A 152 17.75 -10.59 -27.31
N HIS A 153 16.64 -10.59 -28.06
CA HIS A 153 16.59 -10.76 -29.50
C HIS A 153 15.94 -9.56 -30.18
#